data_AF-A0A962MWD0-F1
#
_entry.id   AF-A0A962MWD0-F1
#
_cell.length_a   1.000
_cell.length_b   1.000
_cell.length_c   1.000
_cell.angle_alpha   90.00
_cell.angle_beta   90.00
_cell.angle_gamma   90.00
#
_symmetry.space_group_name_H-M   'P 1'
#
loop_
_entity.id
_entity.type
_entity.pdbx_description
1 polymer ?
#
loop_
_entity_poly.entity_id
_entity_poly.type
_entity_poly.pdbx_seq_one_letter_code
_entity_poly.pdbx_strand_id
1 'polypeptide(L)'
;MNVADDLKSIVEAALLAAGRPLSLDALQMLFSEIECPDKKDLRAALVELTDDYQGRGIEVIEVASGWRIQVRQACAPWVSRLWEERPARYSRALLETLALIAYRQPITRGEIEDIRGVSVSTNIIKTL
;
A
#
# COMPACT_ATOMS: atom_id res chain seq x y z
N MET A 1 -34.06 0.84 -4.08
CA MET A 1 -32.88 0.42 -4.85
C MET A 1 -32.25 -0.70 -4.06
N ASN A 2 -32.52 -1.95 -4.45
CA ASN A 2 -31.96 -3.11 -3.77
C ASN A 2 -30.47 -3.19 -4.14
N VAL A 3 -29.60 -3.10 -3.14
CA VAL A 3 -28.14 -3.24 -3.31
C VAL A 3 -27.76 -4.60 -3.91
N ALA A 4 -28.66 -5.59 -3.83
CA ALA A 4 -28.49 -6.93 -4.37
C ALA A 4 -28.62 -7.02 -5.91
N ASP A 5 -29.28 -6.07 -6.58
CA ASP A 5 -29.57 -6.18 -8.02
C ASP A 5 -28.49 -5.53 -8.92
N ASP A 6 -27.56 -4.76 -8.35
CA ASP A 6 -26.52 -4.08 -9.12
C ASP A 6 -25.13 -4.64 -8.80
N LEU A 7 -24.73 -5.65 -9.58
CA LEU A 7 -23.41 -6.27 -9.55
C LEU A 7 -22.28 -5.21 -9.51
N LYS A 8 -22.47 -4.11 -10.23
CA LYS A 8 -21.51 -3.02 -10.31
C LYS A 8 -21.29 -2.35 -8.96
N SER A 9 -22.38 -2.04 -8.26
CA SER A 9 -22.35 -1.44 -6.91
C SER A 9 -21.66 -2.37 -5.89
N ILE A 10 -21.88 -3.68 -6.00
CA ILE A 10 -21.23 -4.67 -5.12
C ILE A 10 -19.72 -4.70 -5.37
N VAL A 11 -19.31 -4.74 -6.64
CA VAL A 11 -17.89 -4.75 -7.03
C VAL A 11 -17.19 -3.45 -6.62
N GLU A 12 -17.83 -2.30 -6.80
CA GLU A 12 -17.31 -1.00 -6.37
C GLU A 12 -17.05 -0.97 -4.86
N ALA A 13 -18.04 -1.39 -4.07
CA ALA A 13 -17.93 -1.46 -2.62
C ALA A 13 -16.83 -2.44 -2.17
N ALA A 14 -16.71 -3.59 -2.83
CA ALA A 14 -15.68 -4.58 -2.54
C ALA A 14 -14.26 -4.05 -2.80
N LEU A 15 -14.04 -3.38 -3.93
CA LEU A 15 -12.74 -2.79 -4.27
C LEU A 15 -12.36 -1.68 -3.29
N LEU A 16 -13.32 -0.85 -2.88
CA LEU A 16 -13.11 0.22 -1.91
C LEU A 16 -12.76 -0.36 -0.54
N ALA A 17 -13.52 -1.35 -0.07
CA ALA A 17 -13.33 -1.95 1.26
C ALA A 17 -12.03 -2.77 1.36
N ALA A 18 -11.61 -3.44 0.29
CA ALA A 18 -10.42 -4.28 0.31
C ALA A 18 -9.11 -3.49 0.48
N GLY A 19 -9.04 -2.26 -0.04
CA GLY A 19 -7.81 -1.43 -0.01
C GLY A 19 -6.60 -2.06 -0.70
N ARG A 20 -6.80 -3.14 -1.46
CA ARG A 20 -5.78 -3.93 -2.17
C ARG A 20 -6.36 -4.49 -3.48
N PRO A 21 -5.51 -4.89 -4.45
CA PRO A 21 -5.99 -5.56 -5.64
C PRO A 21 -6.80 -6.83 -5.33
N LEU A 22 -7.95 -6.97 -5.99
CA LEU A 22 -8.78 -8.17 -5.96
C LEU A 22 -8.75 -8.86 -7.33
N SER A 23 -8.46 -10.16 -7.35
CA SER A 23 -8.60 -10.97 -8.57
C SER A 23 -10.09 -11.24 -8.87
N LEU A 24 -10.39 -11.66 -10.10
CA LEU A 24 -11.75 -12.08 -10.45
C LEU A 24 -12.21 -13.26 -9.57
N ASP A 25 -11.32 -14.18 -9.23
CA ASP A 25 -11.63 -15.29 -8.32
C ASP A 25 -11.99 -14.79 -6.92
N ALA A 26 -11.26 -13.80 -6.41
CA ALA A 26 -11.55 -13.19 -5.10
C ALA A 26 -12.88 -12.44 -5.10
N LEU A 27 -13.26 -11.80 -6.22
CA LEU A 27 -14.56 -11.17 -6.37
C LEU A 27 -15.69 -12.21 -6.44
N GLN A 28 -15.50 -13.32 -7.15
CA GLN A 28 -16.47 -14.42 -7.20
C GLN A 28 -16.73 -15.02 -5.81
N MET A 29 -15.71 -15.13 -4.96
CA MET A 29 -15.84 -15.62 -3.58
C MET A 29 -16.75 -14.75 -2.68
N LEU A 30 -17.12 -13.54 -3.10
CA LEU A 30 -18.06 -12.69 -2.37
C LEU A 30 -19.52 -13.12 -2.55
N PHE A 31 -19.81 -13.91 -3.58
CA PHE A 31 -21.16 -14.34 -3.95
C PHE A 31 -21.42 -15.77 -3.48
N SER A 32 -22.69 -16.08 -3.21
CA SER A 32 -23.12 -17.45 -2.92
C SER A 32 -23.07 -18.32 -4.20
N GLU A 33 -23.01 -19.64 -4.07
CA GLU A 33 -22.96 -20.56 -5.23
C GLU A 33 -24.14 -20.38 -6.22
N ILE A 34 -25.27 -19.85 -5.73
CA ILE A 34 -26.50 -19.67 -6.51
C ILE A 34 -26.52 -18.33 -7.26
N GLU A 35 -25.80 -17.33 -6.76
CA GLU A 35 -25.79 -15.95 -7.29
C GLU A 35 -24.42 -15.56 -7.86
N CYS A 36 -23.51 -16.52 -8.03
CA CYS A 36 -22.16 -16.25 -8.47
C CYS A 36 -22.15 -15.81 -9.95
N PRO A 37 -21.77 -14.55 -10.24
CA PRO A 37 -21.70 -14.06 -11.61
C PRO A 37 -20.53 -14.70 -12.35
N ASP A 38 -20.67 -14.82 -13.66
CA ASP A 38 -19.57 -15.28 -14.50
C ASP A 38 -18.42 -14.26 -14.49
N LYS A 39 -17.19 -14.76 -14.69
CA LYS A 39 -16.00 -13.89 -14.81
C LYS A 39 -16.14 -12.85 -15.93
N LYS A 40 -16.94 -13.14 -16.96
CA LYS A 40 -17.24 -12.21 -18.05
C LYS A 40 -18.08 -11.03 -17.56
N ASP A 41 -19.10 -11.30 -16.76
CA ASP A 41 -20.00 -10.27 -16.23
C ASP A 41 -19.27 -9.38 -15.22
N LEU A 42 -18.43 -9.98 -14.36
CA LEU A 42 -17.54 -9.23 -13.48
C LEU A 42 -16.58 -8.33 -14.26
N ARG A 43 -15.98 -8.84 -15.35
CA ARG A 43 -15.09 -8.04 -16.19
C ARG A 43 -15.84 -6.91 -16.88
N ALA A 44 -17.07 -7.15 -17.35
CA ALA A 44 -17.92 -6.12 -17.94
C ALA A 44 -18.24 -5.02 -16.91
N ALA A 45 -18.66 -5.40 -15.70
CA ALA A 45 -18.93 -4.46 -14.61
C ALA A 45 -17.69 -3.63 -14.22
N LEU A 46 -16.50 -4.24 -14.22
CA LEU A 46 -15.23 -3.54 -13.95
C LEU A 46 -14.86 -2.54 -15.05
N VAL A 47 -15.12 -2.88 -16.32
CA VAL A 47 -14.92 -1.96 -17.45
C VAL A 47 -15.90 -0.79 -17.36
N GLU A 48 -17.17 -1.05 -17.12
CA GLU A 48 -18.17 0.01 -16.90
C GLU A 48 -17.79 0.92 -15.72
N LEU A 49 -17.33 0.36 -14.60
CA LEU A 49 -16.83 1.16 -13.47
C LEU A 49 -15.63 2.02 -13.86
N THR A 50 -14.74 1.50 -14.69
CA THR A 50 -13.58 2.24 -15.18
C THR A 50 -14.02 3.46 -16.00
N ASP A 51 -15.07 3.31 -16.81
CA ASP A 51 -15.66 4.39 -17.59
C ASP A 51 -16.43 5.39 -16.70
N ASP A 52 -17.20 4.92 -15.73
CA ASP A 52 -17.92 5.76 -14.75
C ASP A 52 -16.99 6.63 -13.89
N TYR A 53 -15.74 6.18 -13.72
CA TYR A 53 -14.69 6.86 -12.97
C TYR A 53 -13.88 7.86 -13.81
N GLN A 54 -14.17 7.98 -15.10
CA GLN A 54 -13.55 9.01 -15.94
C GLN A 54 -13.86 10.41 -15.42
N GLY A 55 -12.83 11.26 -15.36
CA GLY A 55 -12.94 12.62 -14.82
C GLY A 55 -13.02 12.73 -13.29
N ARG A 56 -13.07 11.62 -12.54
CA ARG A 56 -12.97 11.63 -11.06
C ARG A 56 -11.51 11.64 -10.60
N GLY A 57 -11.26 12.06 -9.35
CA GLY A 57 -9.91 12.04 -8.74
C GLY A 57 -9.38 10.65 -8.35
N ILE A 58 -10.22 9.62 -8.49
CA ILE A 58 -9.90 8.21 -8.29
C ILE A 58 -10.17 7.44 -9.58
N GLU A 59 -9.53 6.28 -9.74
CA GLU A 59 -9.66 5.42 -10.91
C GLU A 59 -9.65 3.94 -10.51
N VAL A 60 -10.34 3.14 -11.31
CA VAL A 60 -10.27 1.68 -11.28
C VAL A 60 -9.21 1.24 -12.28
N ILE A 61 -8.28 0.38 -11.88
CA ILE A 61 -7.18 -0.09 -12.74
C ILE A 61 -6.95 -1.59 -12.59
N GLU A 62 -6.66 -2.26 -13.72
CA GLU A 62 -6.17 -3.64 -13.78
C GLU A 62 -4.64 -3.65 -13.58
N VAL A 63 -4.17 -4.37 -12.57
CA VAL A 63 -2.75 -4.68 -12.32
C VAL A 63 -2.54 -6.20 -12.41
N ALA A 64 -1.29 -6.65 -12.40
CA ALA A 64 -0.97 -8.08 -12.54
C ALA A 64 -1.66 -8.98 -11.49
N SER A 65 -1.94 -8.47 -10.29
CA SER A 65 -2.60 -9.20 -9.21
C SER A 65 -4.13 -9.05 -9.17
N GLY A 66 -4.73 -8.27 -10.08
CA GLY A 66 -6.18 -8.05 -10.13
C GLY A 66 -6.56 -6.58 -10.29
N TRP A 67 -7.73 -6.20 -9.80
CA TRP A 67 -8.31 -4.87 -9.95
C TRP A 67 -8.29 -4.10 -8.63
N ARG A 68 -8.07 -2.78 -8.67
CA ARG A 68 -8.15 -1.92 -7.48
C ARG A 68 -8.69 -0.53 -7.82
N ILE A 69 -9.22 0.14 -6.80
CA ILE A 69 -9.42 1.60 -6.81
C ILE A 69 -8.13 2.26 -6.29
N GLN A 70 -7.66 3.29 -7.00
CA GLN A 70 -6.53 4.10 -6.57
C GLN A 70 -6.76 5.59 -6.86
N VAL A 71 -5.98 6.43 -6.19
CA VAL A 71 -5.94 7.87 -6.47
C VAL A 71 -5.23 8.11 -7.79
N ARG A 72 -5.80 8.97 -8.65
CA ARG A 72 -5.14 9.35 -9.90
C ARG A 72 -3.83 10.08 -9.64
N GLN A 73 -2.85 9.88 -10.51
CA GLN A 73 -1.55 10.55 -10.39
C GLN A 73 -1.67 12.08 -10.33
N ALA A 74 -2.64 12.66 -11.04
CA ALA A 74 -2.91 14.09 -11.00
C ALA A 74 -3.25 14.59 -9.59
N CYS A 75 -3.83 13.77 -8.72
CA CYS A 75 -4.16 14.14 -7.33
C CYS A 75 -3.04 13.80 -6.33
N ALA A 76 -2.01 13.04 -6.74
CA ALA A 76 -0.97 12.54 -5.86
C ALA A 76 -0.25 13.63 -5.03
N PRO A 77 0.10 14.82 -5.56
CA PRO A 77 0.81 15.85 -4.78
C PRO A 77 0.04 16.42 -3.58
N TRP A 78 -1.30 16.32 -3.62
CA TRP A 78 -2.16 16.76 -2.53
C TRP A 78 -2.44 15.63 -1.56
N VAL A 79 -2.75 14.45 -2.10
CA VAL A 79 -3.15 13.28 -1.30
C VAL A 79 -1.96 12.68 -0.54
N SER A 80 -0.73 12.76 -1.07
CA SER A 80 0.48 12.30 -0.37
C SER A 80 0.72 13.00 0.97
N ARG A 81 0.22 14.23 1.14
CA ARG A 81 0.37 15.01 2.38
C ARG A 81 -0.35 14.39 3.58
N LEU A 82 -1.35 13.54 3.34
CA LEU A 82 -2.05 12.81 4.40
C LEU A 82 -1.13 11.80 5.10
N TRP A 83 -0.14 11.27 4.38
CA TRP A 83 0.85 10.31 4.88
C TRP A 83 2.26 10.90 4.98
N GLU A 84 2.39 12.23 5.00
CA GLU A 84 3.65 12.88 5.38
C GLU A 84 3.90 12.71 6.90
N GLU A 85 4.06 11.46 7.35
CA GLU A 85 5.08 11.22 8.36
C GLU A 85 6.40 11.51 7.65
N ARG A 86 6.99 12.67 7.93
CA ARG A 86 8.35 12.97 7.48
C ARG A 86 9.21 11.78 7.94
N PRO A 87 9.77 10.96 7.04
CA PRO A 87 10.67 9.91 7.47
C PRO A 87 11.75 10.60 8.28
N ALA A 88 11.97 10.11 9.51
CA ALA A 88 12.98 10.69 10.38
C ALA A 88 14.28 10.76 9.57
N ARG A 89 14.79 11.98 9.34
CA ARG A 89 16.05 12.13 8.62
C ARG A 89 17.14 11.56 9.51
N TYR A 90 17.47 10.30 9.26
CA TYR A 90 18.54 9.62 9.99
C TYR A 90 19.86 10.29 9.61
N SER A 91 20.62 10.69 10.63
CA SER A 91 21.93 11.26 10.41
C SER A 91 22.87 10.19 9.84
N ARG A 92 23.87 10.64 9.09
CA ARG A 92 24.93 9.75 8.60
C ARG A 92 25.57 8.94 9.74
N ALA A 93 25.77 9.57 10.90
CA ALA A 93 26.32 8.91 12.08
C ALA A 93 25.44 7.76 12.61
N LEU A 94 24.11 7.92 12.56
CA LEU A 94 23.17 6.86 12.95
C LEU A 94 23.24 5.68 11.98
N LEU A 95 23.25 5.94 10.67
CA LEU A 95 23.32 4.89 9.65
C LEU A 95 24.67 4.14 9.68
N GLU A 96 25.78 4.84 9.87
CA GLU A 96 27.11 4.22 10.06
C GLU A 96 27.14 3.31 11.30
N THR A 97 26.49 3.75 12.38
CA THR A 97 26.39 2.96 13.61
C THR A 97 25.54 1.71 13.40
N LEU A 98 24.38 1.83 12.75
CA LEU A 98 23.52 0.70 12.39
C LEU A 98 24.24 -0.31 11.49
N ALA A 99 25.02 0.17 10.51
CA ALA A 99 25.79 -0.70 9.62
C ALA A 99 26.83 -1.54 10.39
N LEU A 100 27.54 -0.94 11.35
CA LEU A 100 28.49 -1.67 12.19
C LEU A 100 27.80 -2.72 13.06
N ILE A 101 26.66 -2.37 13.65
CA ILE A 101 25.85 -3.30 14.44
C ILE A 101 25.39 -4.47 13.57
N ALA A 102 24.77 -4.22 12.42
CA ALA A 102 24.22 -5.26 11.55
C ALA A 102 25.26 -6.26 11.03
N TYR A 103 26.49 -5.80 10.74
CA TYR A 103 27.55 -6.65 10.19
C TYR A 103 28.49 -7.26 11.24
N ARG A 104 28.53 -6.71 12.46
CA ARG A 104 29.48 -7.16 13.49
C ARG A 104 28.85 -7.51 14.83
N GLN A 105 27.54 -7.68 14.90
CA GLN A 105 26.90 -8.22 16.09
C GLN A 105 27.48 -9.60 16.46
N PRO A 106 27.83 -9.85 17.74
CA PRO A 106 27.72 -8.93 18.89
C PRO A 106 28.88 -7.90 18.94
N ILE A 107 28.54 -6.61 19.04
CA ILE A 107 29.50 -5.50 19.16
C ILE A 107 29.06 -4.54 20.26
N THR A 108 30.01 -3.99 21.01
CA THR A 108 29.81 -3.03 22.10
C THR A 108 29.89 -1.58 21.63
N ARG A 109 29.36 -0.65 22.41
CA ARG A 109 29.48 0.80 22.13
C ARG A 109 30.94 1.24 22.01
N GLY A 110 31.83 0.74 22.87
CA GLY A 110 33.26 1.08 22.84
C GLY A 110 33.90 0.67 21.52
N GLU A 111 33.64 -0.56 21.06
CA GLU A 111 34.16 -1.06 19.78
C GLU A 111 33.62 -0.28 18.58
N ILE A 112 32.37 0.18 18.62
CA ILE A 112 31.80 1.06 17.58
C ILE A 112 32.53 2.42 17.58
N GLU A 113 32.76 3.00 18.76
CA GLU A 113 33.47 4.28 18.89
C GLU A 113 34.93 4.17 18.42
N ASP A 114 35.60 3.06 18.73
CA ASP A 114 36.97 2.76 18.28
C ASP A 114 37.06 2.65 16.75
N ILE A 115 36.10 1.94 16.12
CA ILE A 115 36.07 1.79 14.65
C ILE A 115 35.73 3.12 13.96
N ARG A 116 34.80 3.91 14.53
CA ARG A 116 34.39 5.19 13.94
C ARG A 116 35.35 6.34 14.25
N GLY A 117 36.21 6.19 15.26
CA GLY A 117 37.13 7.24 15.73
C GLY A 117 36.43 8.45 16.36
N VAL A 118 35.14 8.35 16.65
CA VAL A 118 34.32 9.43 17.23
C VAL A 118 33.31 8.84 18.21
N SER A 119 32.96 9.61 19.24
CA SER A 119 31.95 9.21 20.22
C SER A 119 30.58 9.04 19.56
N VAL A 120 29.86 7.98 19.95
CA VAL A 120 28.49 7.73 19.49
C VAL A 120 27.57 8.31 20.54
N SER A 121 26.60 9.13 20.13
CA SER A 121 25.67 9.72 21.09
C SER A 121 24.77 8.63 21.69
N THR A 122 24.44 8.77 22.98
CA THR A 122 23.53 7.83 23.66
C THR A 122 22.15 7.78 23.00
N ASN A 123 21.72 8.88 22.35
CA ASN A 123 20.47 8.89 21.59
C ASN A 123 20.52 7.97 20.36
N ILE A 124 21.66 7.91 19.64
CA ILE A 124 21.81 6.99 18.50
C ILE A 124 21.65 5.54 18.97
N ILE A 125 22.31 5.16 20.07
CA ILE A 125 22.21 3.80 20.63
C ILE A 125 20.79 3.48 21.12
N LYS A 126 20.03 4.46 21.64
CA LYS A 126 18.64 4.26 22.07
C LYS A 126 17.64 4.17 20.92
N THR A 127 17.96 4.76 19.77
CA THR A 127 17.09 4.77 18.58
C THR A 127 17.22 3.49 17.75
N LEU A 128 18.37 2.81 17.81
CA LEU A 128 18.68 1.57 17.10
C LEU A 128 18.30 0.34 17.94
#